data_AF-A0A800K432-F1
#
_entry.id   AF-A0A800K432-F1
#
_cell.length_a   1.000
_cell.length_b   1.000
_cell.length_c   1.000
_cell.angle_alpha   90.00
_cell.angle_beta   90.00
_cell.angle_gamma   90.00
#
_symmetry.space_group_name_H-M   'P 1'
#
loop_
_entity.id
_entity.type
_entity.pdbx_description
1 polymer ?
#
loop_
_entity_poly.entity_id
_entity_poly.type
_entity_poly.pdbx_seq_one_letter_code
_entity_poly.pdbx_strand_id
1 'polypeptide(L)'
;MSVAGIEATVVELSWYGTRSVPLPLGEAFHSRRLTLVSSQVGRIPADRAPRWDHARRLGVALDLLADERLDSLISGESDFETLPEVMQRLSEDGRGTLCHRIRYPQP
;
A
#
# COMPACT_ATOMS: atom_id res chain seq x y z
N MET A 1 -9.46 -7.85 -16.51
CA MET A 1 -9.04 -6.44 -16.73
C MET A 1 -10.18 -5.56 -17.24
N SER A 2 -11.43 -5.83 -16.87
CA SER A 2 -12.61 -5.09 -17.38
C SER A 2 -12.64 -3.62 -16.95
N VAL A 3 -12.09 -3.31 -15.77
CA VAL A 3 -12.03 -1.96 -15.17
C VAL A 3 -10.89 -1.09 -15.71
N ALA A 4 -9.98 -1.65 -16.51
CA ALA A 4 -8.88 -0.91 -17.11
C ALA A 4 -9.28 -0.37 -18.50
N GLY A 5 -9.22 0.95 -18.65
CA GLY A 5 -9.45 1.66 -19.91
C GLY A 5 -8.36 1.41 -20.95
N ILE A 6 -8.53 1.96 -22.16
CA ILE A 6 -7.51 1.90 -23.22
C ILE A 6 -6.21 2.53 -22.71
N GLU A 7 -5.09 1.83 -22.90
CA GLU A 7 -3.73 2.23 -22.52
C GLU A 7 -3.52 2.47 -21.01
N ALA A 8 -4.41 1.95 -20.17
CA ALA A 8 -4.27 2.08 -18.73
C ALA A 8 -3.09 1.25 -18.18
N THR A 9 -2.47 1.77 -17.13
CA THR A 9 -1.49 1.04 -16.32
C THR A 9 -2.19 0.37 -15.15
N VAL A 10 -1.96 -0.92 -15.00
CA VAL A 10 -2.32 -1.71 -13.81
C VAL A 10 -1.06 -1.86 -12.96
N VAL A 11 -1.14 -1.41 -11.71
CA VAL A 11 -0.04 -1.55 -10.74
C VAL A 11 -0.35 -2.70 -9.80
N GLU A 12 0.52 -3.70 -9.76
CA GLU A 12 0.53 -4.72 -8.71
C GLU A 12 1.14 -4.10 -7.45
N LEU A 13 0.29 -3.90 -6.42
CA LEU A 13 0.68 -3.20 -5.19
C LEU A 13 1.20 -4.16 -4.12
N SER A 14 0.71 -5.40 -4.09
CA SER A 14 1.07 -6.41 -3.11
C SER A 14 0.53 -7.78 -3.51
N TRP A 15 1.09 -8.83 -2.90
CA TRP A 15 0.65 -10.22 -3.04
C TRP A 15 -0.07 -10.69 -1.78
N TYR A 16 -0.99 -11.63 -1.92
CA TYR A 16 -1.69 -12.26 -0.81
C TYR A 16 -1.49 -13.78 -0.83
N GLY A 17 -0.80 -14.28 0.20
CA GLY A 17 -0.54 -15.71 0.37
C GLY A 17 0.22 -16.33 -0.80
N THR A 18 -0.13 -17.57 -1.12
CA THR A 18 0.52 -18.39 -2.17
C THR A 18 -0.40 -18.65 -3.37
N ARG A 19 -1.50 -17.89 -3.48
CA ARG A 19 -2.51 -18.13 -4.50
C ARG A 19 -2.03 -17.64 -5.87
N SER A 20 -1.96 -18.55 -6.84
CA SER A 20 -1.77 -18.18 -8.25
C SER A 20 -2.99 -17.48 -8.81
N VAL A 21 -2.78 -16.37 -9.53
CA VAL A 21 -3.82 -15.60 -10.21
C VAL A 21 -3.59 -15.68 -11.72
N PRO A 22 -4.52 -16.25 -12.51
CA PRO A 22 -4.37 -16.30 -13.96
C PRO A 22 -4.54 -14.92 -14.58
N LEU A 23 -3.70 -14.60 -15.57
CA LEU A 23 -3.73 -13.32 -16.27
C LEU A 23 -3.88 -13.54 -17.80
N PRO A 24 -5.08 -13.35 -18.37
CA PRO A 24 -5.33 -13.57 -19.80
C PRO A 24 -4.77 -12.40 -20.64
N LEU A 25 -3.50 -12.52 -21.05
CA LEU A 25 -2.79 -11.47 -21.81
C LEU A 25 -3.28 -11.31 -23.26
N GLY A 26 -3.98 -12.29 -23.81
CA GLY A 26 -4.48 -12.27 -25.21
C GLY A 26 -5.75 -11.44 -25.44
N GLU A 27 -6.40 -10.96 -24.38
CA GLU A 27 -7.74 -10.35 -24.48
C GLU A 27 -7.68 -8.82 -24.36
N ALA A 28 -8.30 -8.25 -23.32
CA ALA A 28 -8.29 -6.82 -23.05
C ALA A 28 -6.88 -6.27 -22.84
N PHE A 29 -5.94 -7.08 -22.32
CA PHE A 29 -4.54 -6.66 -22.19
C PHE A 29 -3.94 -6.28 -23.55
N HIS A 30 -4.08 -7.15 -24.55
CA HIS A 30 -3.57 -6.92 -25.89
C HIS A 30 -4.37 -5.85 -26.64
N SER A 31 -5.68 -6.05 -26.77
CA SER A 31 -6.55 -5.16 -27.58
C SER A 31 -6.60 -3.73 -27.06
N ARG A 32 -6.42 -3.52 -25.74
CA ARG A 32 -6.39 -2.19 -25.11
C ARG A 32 -4.98 -1.69 -24.84
N ARG A 33 -3.92 -2.41 -25.22
CA ARG A 33 -2.51 -2.06 -24.96
C ARG A 33 -2.23 -1.72 -23.50
N LEU A 34 -2.72 -2.55 -22.58
CA LEU A 34 -2.53 -2.30 -21.15
C LEU A 34 -1.08 -2.49 -20.73
N THR A 35 -0.65 -1.75 -19.70
CA THR A 35 0.65 -1.93 -19.06
C THR A 35 0.48 -2.57 -17.70
N LEU A 36 1.28 -3.57 -17.35
CA LEU A 36 1.37 -4.14 -16.01
C LEU A 36 2.72 -3.80 -15.39
N VAL A 37 2.72 -3.19 -14.22
CA VAL A 37 3.95 -2.86 -13.46
C VAL A 37 3.84 -3.33 -12.02
N SER A 38 4.96 -3.76 -11.45
CA SER A 38 5.06 -3.98 -10.00
C SER A 38 5.34 -2.68 -9.26
N SER A 39 4.87 -2.61 -8.03
CA SER A 39 5.23 -1.56 -7.07
C SER A 39 6.27 -2.07 -6.08
N GLN A 40 7.25 -1.25 -5.75
CA GLN A 40 8.23 -1.59 -4.72
C GLN A 40 8.67 -0.34 -3.96
N VAL A 41 8.45 -0.35 -2.63
CA VAL A 41 8.70 0.80 -1.75
C VAL A 41 10.10 0.86 -1.14
N GLY A 42 10.87 -0.22 -1.14
CA GLY A 42 12.25 -0.32 -0.65
C GLY A 42 13.35 0.23 -1.57
N ARG A 43 13.08 0.56 -2.85
CA ARG A 43 14.10 1.10 -3.77
C ARG A 43 13.66 2.42 -4.42
N ILE A 44 14.63 3.30 -4.70
CA ILE A 44 14.40 4.49 -5.54
C ILE A 44 14.46 4.07 -7.02
N PRO A 45 13.45 4.41 -7.85
CA PRO A 45 13.47 4.16 -9.29
C PRO A 45 14.74 4.72 -9.95
N ALA A 46 15.32 3.96 -10.90
CA ALA A 46 16.62 4.29 -11.50
C ALA A 46 16.61 5.65 -12.23
N ASP A 47 15.50 6.01 -12.86
CA ASP A 47 15.25 7.30 -13.51
C ASP A 47 15.14 8.47 -12.52
N ARG A 48 14.86 8.18 -11.24
CA ARG A 48 14.79 9.17 -10.15
C ARG A 48 16.05 9.23 -9.30
N ALA A 49 16.84 8.16 -9.29
CA ALA A 49 18.06 8.03 -8.49
C ALA A 49 19.07 9.19 -8.63
N PRO A 50 19.20 9.89 -9.78
CA PRO A 50 20.10 11.06 -9.86
C PRO A 50 19.70 12.24 -8.96
N ARG A 51 18.44 12.29 -8.49
CA ARG A 51 17.90 13.42 -7.72
C ARG A 51 17.23 13.00 -6.40
N TRP A 52 17.06 11.71 -6.18
CA TRP A 52 16.33 11.16 -5.05
C TRP A 52 17.15 10.13 -4.29
N ASP A 53 17.12 10.24 -2.98
CA ASP A 53 17.56 9.22 -2.04
C ASP A 53 16.39 8.85 -1.10
N HIS A 54 16.65 7.92 -0.18
CA HIS A 54 15.65 7.46 0.78
C HIS A 54 15.23 8.56 1.77
N ALA A 55 16.15 9.41 2.20
CA ALA A 55 15.88 10.47 3.17
C ALA A 55 14.93 11.52 2.58
N ARG A 56 15.22 11.98 1.36
CA ARG A 56 14.37 12.91 0.61
C ARG A 56 12.98 12.33 0.36
N ARG A 57 12.89 11.05 -0.01
CA ARG A 57 11.60 10.37 -0.21
C ARG A 57 10.79 10.29 1.09
N LEU A 58 11.44 9.93 2.20
CA LEU A 58 10.78 9.89 3.50
C LEU A 58 10.30 11.28 3.93
N GLY A 59 11.12 12.32 3.76
CA GLY A 59 10.73 13.70 4.07
C GLY A 59 9.44 14.12 3.35
N VAL A 60 9.38 13.90 2.03
CA VAL A 60 8.15 14.20 1.25
C VAL A 60 6.97 13.35 1.70
N ALA A 61 7.18 12.08 2.05
CA ALA A 61 6.10 11.24 2.57
C ALA A 61 5.56 11.79 3.90
N LEU A 62 6.43 12.22 4.82
CA LEU A 62 6.03 12.82 6.09
C LEU A 62 5.29 14.15 5.87
N ASP A 63 5.75 14.99 4.95
CA ASP A 63 5.07 16.25 4.60
C ASP A 63 3.66 15.99 4.06
N LEU A 64 3.49 14.96 3.22
CA LEU A 64 2.18 14.56 2.71
C LEU A 64 1.28 13.94 3.78
N LEU A 65 1.86 13.27 4.78
CA LEU A 65 1.13 12.69 5.90
C LEU A 65 0.54 13.75 6.85
N ALA A 66 0.95 15.02 6.74
CA ALA A 66 0.39 16.12 7.53
C ALA A 66 -1.02 16.56 7.07
N ASP A 67 -1.57 15.95 6.03
CA ASP A 67 -2.94 16.21 5.57
C ASP A 67 -3.98 15.55 6.50
N GLU A 68 -4.79 16.37 7.18
CA GLU A 68 -5.82 15.93 8.14
C GLU A 68 -6.81 14.91 7.56
N ARG A 69 -7.00 14.86 6.24
CA ARG A 69 -7.86 13.85 5.60
C ARG A 69 -7.35 12.43 5.85
N LEU A 70 -6.05 12.25 6.09
CA LEU A 70 -5.45 10.95 6.35
C LEU A 70 -5.75 10.43 7.76
N ASP A 71 -6.10 11.30 8.71
CA ASP A 71 -6.55 10.88 10.04
C ASP A 71 -7.84 10.06 9.96
N SER A 72 -8.66 10.27 8.93
CA SER A 72 -9.86 9.45 8.66
C SER A 72 -9.55 7.98 8.35
N LEU A 73 -8.30 7.66 7.98
CA LEU A 73 -7.84 6.29 7.75
C LEU A 73 -7.44 5.59 9.05
N ILE A 74 -7.28 6.33 10.15
CA ILE A 74 -7.02 5.77 11.47
C ILE A 74 -8.35 5.23 12.01
N SER A 75 -8.54 3.92 11.93
CA SER A 75 -9.79 3.25 12.31
C SER A 75 -9.83 2.82 13.78
N GLY A 76 -8.71 2.93 14.49
CA GLY A 76 -8.62 2.54 15.90
C GLY A 76 -7.22 2.72 16.45
N GLU A 77 -7.14 2.71 17.79
CA GLU A 77 -5.87 2.83 18.50
C GLU A 77 -5.80 1.90 19.69
N SER A 78 -4.60 1.47 20.06
CA SER A 78 -4.37 0.71 21.29
C SER A 78 -2.97 0.96 21.82
N ASP A 79 -2.79 0.76 23.12
CA ASP A 79 -1.48 0.83 23.77
C ASP A 79 -0.60 -0.34 23.34
N PHE A 80 0.70 -0.11 23.22
CA PHE A 80 1.69 -1.12 22.81
C PHE A 80 1.65 -2.37 23.71
N GLU A 81 1.38 -2.18 24.99
CA GLU A 81 1.27 -3.25 25.99
C GLU A 81 0.15 -4.26 25.67
N THR A 82 -0.88 -3.82 24.94
CA THR A 82 -2.03 -4.64 24.52
C THR A 82 -1.88 -5.21 23.11
N LEU A 83 -0.71 -5.03 22.49
CA LEU A 83 -0.48 -5.42 21.10
C LEU A 83 -0.78 -6.89 20.82
N PRO A 84 -0.45 -7.86 21.70
CA PRO A 84 -0.80 -9.27 21.45
C PRO A 84 -2.31 -9.49 21.28
N GLU A 85 -3.14 -8.96 22.18
CA GLU A 85 -4.60 -9.10 22.13
C GLU A 85 -5.19 -8.34 20.93
N VAL A 86 -4.62 -7.16 20.63
CA VAL A 86 -5.02 -6.36 19.47
C VAL A 86 -4.75 -7.10 18.17
N MET A 87 -3.56 -7.69 18.01
CA MET A 87 -3.19 -8.44 16.80
C MET A 87 -4.07 -9.69 16.64
N GLN A 88 -4.36 -10.40 17.72
CA GLN A 88 -5.28 -11.53 17.68
C GLN A 88 -6.65 -11.09 17.18
N ARG A 89 -7.27 -10.08 17.82
CA ARG A 89 -8.57 -9.54 17.44
C ARG A 89 -8.61 -9.08 15.97
N LEU A 90 -7.58 -8.37 15.52
CA LEU A 90 -7.50 -7.89 14.14
C LEU A 90 -7.36 -9.03 13.11
N SER A 91 -6.70 -10.13 13.47
CA SER A 91 -6.59 -11.30 12.60
C SER A 91 -7.89 -12.11 12.51
N GLU A 92 -8.69 -12.13 13.58
CA GLU A 92 -9.95 -12.87 13.65
C GLU A 92 -11.12 -12.08 13.06
N ASP A 93 -11.21 -10.77 13.35
CA ASP A 93 -12.29 -9.89 12.89
C ASP A 93 -11.81 -8.45 12.62
N GLY A 94 -10.90 -8.31 11.66
CA GLY A 94 -10.39 -7.00 11.21
C GLY A 94 -11.28 -6.28 10.18
N ARG A 95 -12.54 -6.67 9.99
CA ARG A 95 -13.40 -6.04 8.97
C ARG A 95 -13.67 -4.58 9.32
N GLY A 96 -13.45 -3.70 8.36
CA GLY A 96 -13.64 -2.25 8.55
C GLY A 96 -12.46 -1.56 9.25
N THR A 97 -11.47 -2.31 9.75
CA THR A 97 -10.19 -1.74 10.18
C THR A 97 -9.37 -1.37 8.95
N LEU A 98 -8.91 -0.13 8.90
CA LEU A 98 -7.97 0.39 7.92
C LEU A 98 -6.57 0.45 8.56
N CYS A 99 -6.20 1.59 9.14
CA CYS A 99 -4.97 1.76 9.91
C CYS A 99 -5.28 1.72 11.42
N HIS A 100 -4.82 0.68 12.12
CA HIS A 100 -4.88 0.64 13.58
C HIS A 100 -3.55 1.14 14.16
N ARG A 101 -3.58 2.27 14.88
CA ARG A 101 -2.38 2.92 15.41
C ARG A 101 -1.99 2.31 16.76
N ILE A 102 -0.70 2.04 16.94
CA ILE A 102 -0.16 1.61 18.23
C ILE A 102 0.47 2.81 18.94
N ARG A 103 -0.02 3.10 20.14
CA ARG A 103 0.50 4.17 21.00
C ARG A 103 1.62 3.60 21.86
N TYR A 104 2.77 4.25 21.82
CA TYR A 104 3.88 3.96 22.72
C TYR A 104 3.80 4.85 23.96
N PRO A 105 4.32 4.40 25.11
CA PRO A 105 4.49 5.25 26.28
C PRO A 105 5.26 6.52 25.90
N GLN A 106 4.82 7.67 26.40
CA GLN A 106 5.63 8.87 26.29
C GLN A 106 6.86 8.71 27.20
N PRO A 107 8.06 9.07 26.71
CA PRO A 107 9.28 9.04 27.52
C PRO A 107 9.22 9.99 28.72
#